data_AF-A0A5N8YQN0-F1
#
_entry.id   AF-A0A5N8YQN0-F1
#
_cell.length_a   1.000
_cell.length_b   1.000
_cell.length_c   1.000
_cell.angle_alpha   90.00
_cell.angle_beta   90.00
_cell.angle_gamma   90.00
#
_symmetry.space_group_name_H-M   'P 1'
#
loop_
_entity.id
_entity.type
_entity.pdbx_description
1 polymer ?
#
loop_
_entity_poly.entity_id
_entity_poly.type
_entity_poly.pdbx_seq_one_letter_code
_entity_poly.pdbx_strand_id
1 'polypeptide(L)' 'TAESLISDLETNQVFPNPIVTEVCALDVFYKAEDYHQSFFKNNPYQPYCQFIIAPKVMKLREKHSDILKQEVH' A
#
# COMPACT_ATOMS: atom_id res chain seq x y z
N THR A 1 -16.46 4.88 -5.04
CA THR A 1 -15.90 3.61 -5.56
C THR A 1 -14.49 3.87 -6.07
N ALA A 2 -13.79 2.87 -6.61
CA ALA A 2 -12.47 3.09 -7.20
C ALA A 2 -12.53 4.10 -8.37
N GLU A 3 -13.54 3.97 -9.24
CA GLU A 3 -13.75 4.82 -10.41
C GLU A 3 -14.05 6.27 -10.02
N SER A 4 -14.92 6.47 -9.02
CA SER A 4 -15.21 7.82 -8.50
C SER A 4 -13.95 8.50 -7.98
N LEU A 5 -13.10 7.77 -7.24
CA LEU A 5 -11.87 8.34 -6.70
C LEU A 5 -10.87 8.70 -7.82
N ILE A 6 -10.76 7.86 -8.86
CA ILE A 6 -9.92 8.17 -10.03
C ILE A 6 -10.43 9.47 -10.68
N SER A 7 -11.74 9.57 -10.94
CA SER A 7 -12.36 10.77 -11.52
C SER A 7 -12.11 12.03 -10.68
N ASP A 8 -12.21 11.93 -9.36
CA ASP A 8 -11.93 13.04 -8.45
C ASP A 8 -10.46 13.48 -8.52
N LEU A 9 -9.53 12.52 -8.54
CA LEU A 9 -8.09 12.82 -8.62
C LEU A 9 -7.68 13.43 -9.96
N GLU A 10 -8.28 12.99 -11.06
CA GLU A 10 -8.06 13.55 -12.40
C GLU A 10 -8.64 14.96 -12.54
N THR A 11 -9.87 15.17 -12.06
CA THR A 11 -10.52 16.50 -12.07
C THR A 11 -9.69 17.53 -11.31
N ASN A 12 -9.10 17.11 -10.19
CA ASN A 12 -8.24 17.96 -9.36
C ASN A 12 -6.78 18.03 -9.85
N GLN A 13 -6.43 17.37 -10.96
CA GLN A 13 -5.06 17.31 -11.52
C GLN A 13 -3.99 16.99 -10.46
N VAL A 14 -4.30 16.06 -9.55
CA VAL A 14 -3.40 15.71 -8.43
C VAL A 14 -2.07 15.14 -8.95
N PHE A 15 -2.11 14.45 -10.09
CA PHE A 15 -0.93 13.93 -10.78
C PHE A 15 -0.68 14.68 -12.08
N PRO A 16 0.59 14.88 -12.47
CA PRO A 16 0.93 15.55 -13.72
C PRO A 16 0.61 14.72 -14.97
N ASN A 17 0.40 13.42 -14.81
CA ASN A 17 0.11 12.48 -15.89
C ASN A 17 -1.21 11.75 -15.62
N PRO A 18 -1.90 11.25 -16.67
CA PRO A 18 -3.13 10.48 -16.51
C PRO A 18 -2.98 9.24 -15.62
N ILE A 19 -4.06 8.87 -14.92
CA ILE A 19 -4.09 7.65 -14.11
C ILE A 19 -4.31 6.44 -15.03
N VAL A 20 -3.44 5.44 -14.92
CA VAL A 20 -3.49 4.20 -15.74
C VAL A 20 -3.90 2.97 -14.93
N THR A 21 -4.42 3.17 -13.72
CA THR A 21 -4.86 2.09 -12.83
C THR A 21 -6.03 1.33 -13.44
N GLU A 22 -5.89 0.02 -13.59
CA GLU A 22 -6.97 -0.86 -14.04
C GLU A 22 -8.04 -1.03 -12.96
N VAL A 23 -9.31 -0.93 -13.36
CA VAL A 23 -10.46 -1.26 -12.51
C VAL A 23 -11.25 -2.38 -13.18
N CYS A 24 -11.16 -3.58 -12.61
CA CYS A 24 -11.80 -4.76 -13.15
C CYS A 24 -12.38 -5.62 -12.01
N ALA A 25 -13.32 -6.50 -12.36
CA ALA A 25 -13.82 -7.49 -11.42
C ALA A 25 -12.71 -8.49 -11.08
N LEU A 26 -12.60 -8.86 -9.81
CA LEU A 26 -11.70 -9.94 -9.41
C LEU A 26 -12.17 -11.25 -10.06
N ASP A 27 -11.29 -11.87 -10.85
CA ASP A 27 -11.48 -13.21 -11.40
C ASP A 27 -10.86 -14.25 -10.44
N VAL A 28 -9.72 -14.83 -10.80
CA VAL A 28 -9.02 -15.82 -9.97
C VAL A 28 -7.84 -15.19 -9.24
N PHE A 29 -7.73 -15.42 -7.93
CA PHE A 29 -6.58 -15.03 -7.12
C PHE A 29 -5.73 -16.24 -6.72
N TYR A 30 -4.49 -16.29 -7.19
CA TYR A 30 -3.52 -17.31 -6.80
C TYR A 30 -2.68 -16.83 -5.63
N LYS A 31 -2.73 -17.57 -4.51
CA LYS A 31 -1.93 -17.24 -3.33
C LYS A 31 -0.44 -17.39 -3.66
N ALA A 32 0.35 -16.36 -3.36
CA ALA A 32 1.80 -16.44 -3.43
C ALA A 32 2.37 -17.44 -2.41
N GLU A 33 3.57 -17.94 -2.67
CA GLU A 33 4.30 -18.92 -1.86
C GLU A 33 4.41 -18.48 -0.39
N ASP A 34 4.48 -19.44 0.54
CA ASP A 34 4.41 -19.15 1.97
C ASP A 34 5.56 -18.25 2.47
N TYR A 35 6.74 -18.32 1.83
CA TYR A 35 7.86 -17.45 2.21
C TYR A 35 7.66 -15.98 1.79
N HIS A 36 6.74 -15.68 0.86
CA HIS A 36 6.34 -14.31 0.54
C HIS A 36 5.35 -13.73 1.57
N GLN A 37 4.71 -14.58 2.37
CA GLN A 37 3.75 -14.14 3.37
C GLN A 37 4.47 -13.49 4.56
N SER A 38 3.97 -12.34 5.01
CA SER A 38 4.58 -11.57 6.10
C SER A 38 6.08 -11.26 5.89
N PHE A 39 6.53 -11.13 4.64
CA PHE A 39 7.95 -11.02 4.28
C PHE A 39 8.69 -9.93 5.07
N PHE A 40 8.12 -8.73 5.15
CA PHE A 40 8.74 -7.61 5.90
C PHE A 40 8.89 -7.93 7.39
N LYS A 41 7.86 -8.52 8.00
CA LYS A 41 7.87 -8.92 9.42
C LYS A 41 8.93 -9.99 9.70
N ASN A 42 9.05 -10.97 8.80
CA ASN A 42 9.96 -12.11 8.97
C ASN A 42 11.40 -11.79 8.56
N ASN A 43 11.61 -10.77 7.73
CA ASN A 43 12.90 -10.40 7.18
C ASN A 43 13.18 -8.90 7.34
N PRO A 44 13.09 -8.33 8.55
CA PRO A 44 13.12 -6.88 8.73
C PRO A 44 14.46 -6.27 8.29
N TYR A 45 15.56 -7.00 8.46
CA TYR A 45 16.92 -6.52 8.14
C TYR A 45 17.35 -6.72 6.68
N GLN A 46 16.47 -7.26 5.81
CA GLN A 46 16.77 -7.30 4.38
C GLN A 46 16.94 -5.87 3.84
N PRO A 47 17.93 -5.60 2.99
CA PRO A 47 18.18 -4.23 2.51
C PRO A 47 16.94 -3.57 1.89
N TYR A 48 16.16 -4.32 1.10
CA TYR A 48 14.91 -3.82 0.55
C TYR A 48 13.91 -3.38 1.64
N CYS A 49 13.76 -4.18 2.69
CA CYS A 49 12.91 -3.87 3.83
C CYS A 49 13.34 -2.59 4.54
N GLN A 50 14.65 -2.42 4.77
CA GLN A 50 15.23 -1.27 5.45
C GLN A 50 15.11 0.03 4.63
N PHE A 51 15.47 -0.02 3.34
CA PHE A 51 15.56 1.20 2.53
C PHE A 51 14.24 1.59 1.85
N ILE A 52 13.33 0.64 1.61
CA ILE A 52 12.10 0.89 0.85
C ILE A 52 10.84 0.79 1.71
N ILE A 53 10.72 -0.24 2.56
CA ILE A 53 9.48 -0.49 3.32
C ILE A 53 9.45 0.33 4.61
N ALA A 54 10.51 0.29 5.42
CA ALA A 54 10.54 0.96 6.71
C ALA A 54 10.22 2.47 6.62
N PRO A 55 10.74 3.25 5.64
CA PRO A 55 10.37 4.66 5.49
C PRO A 55 8.90 4.87 5.17
N LYS A 56 8.25 3.95 4.43
CA LYS A 56 6.82 4.02 4.14
C LYS A 56 5.99 3.77 5.39
N VAL A 57 6.38 2.80 6.22
CA VAL A 57 5.71 2.49 7.48
C VAL A 57 5.86 3.64 8.49
N MET A 58 7.04 4.25 8.60
CA MET A 58 7.24 5.42 9.46
C MET A 58 6.34 6.59 9.04
N LYS A 59 6.29 6.92 7.74
CA LYS A 59 5.40 7.97 7.21
C LYS A 59 3.93 7.70 7.50
N LEU A 60 3.49 6.44 7.42
CA LEU A 60 2.14 6.06 7.81
C LEU A 60 1.89 6.33 9.30
N ARG A 61 2.83 5.91 10.17
CA ARG A 61 2.74 6.10 11.61
C ARG A 61 2.71 7.58 12.01
N GLU A 62 3.50 8.41 11.35
CA GLU A 62 3.55 9.85 11.60
C GLU A 62 2.27 10.58 11.17
N LYS A 63 1.71 10.23 10.01
CA LYS A 63 0.59 10.96 9.41
C LYS A 63 -0.80 10.53 9.89
N HIS A 64 -0.93 9.32 10.41
CA HIS A 64 -2.22 8.69 10.67
C HIS A 64 -2.29 8.03 12.06
N SER A 65 -1.45 8.44 12.99
CA SER A 65 -1.33 7.86 14.34
C SER A 65 -2.67 7.79 15.09
N ASP A 66 -3.58 8.72 14.82
CA ASP A 66 -4.92 8.84 15.41
C ASP A 66 -5.88 7.73 14.99
N ILE A 67 -5.68 7.13 13.81
CA ILE A 67 -6.53 6.06 13.27
C ILE A 67 -5.85 4.69 13.21
N LEU A 68 -4.58 4.60 13.63
CA LEU A 68 -3.93 3.31 13.74
C LEU A 68 -4.59 2.47 14.81
N LYS A 69 -4.88 1.22 14.48
CA LYS A 69 -5.18 0.22 15.49
C LYS A 69 -4.00 0.13 16.45
N GLN A 70 -4.26 0.31 17.74
CA GLN A 70 -3.26 0.04 18.75
C GLN A 70 -2.83 -1.42 18.63
N GLU A 71 -1.54 -1.67 18.70
CA GLU A 71 -1.04 -3.04 18.76
C GLU A 71 -1.55 -3.67 20.04
N VAL A 72 -2.52 -4.58 19.92
CA VAL A 72 -2.88 -5.51 20.98
C VAL A 72 -1.78 -6.57 20.95
N HIS A 73 -0.85 -6.49 21.91
CA HIS A 73 0.07 -7.59 22.19
C HIS A 73 -0.67 -8.75 22.84
#